data_AF-A0ABD0RJ77-F1
#
_entry.id   AF-A0ABD0RJ77-F1
#
_cell.length_a   1.000
_cell.length_b   1.000
_cell.length_c   1.000
_cell.angle_alpha   90.00
_cell.angle_beta   90.00
_cell.angle_gamma   90.00
#
_symmetry.space_group_name_H-M   'P 1'
#
loop_
_entity.id
_entity.type
_entity.pdbx_description
1 polymer ?
#
loop_
_entity_poly.entity_id
_entity_poly.type
_entity_poly.pdbx_seq_one_letter_code
_entity_poly.pdbx_strand_id
1 'polypeptide(L)' 'FDATQAFVGDMANFNIWDRKLSVGEIYNLATCSSKAQVGNVFSWLETSIEIYGGASKWTFEACRQLN' A
#
# COMPACT_ATOMS: atom_id res chain seq x y z
N PHE A 1 22.60 -5.65 -5.66
CA PHE A 1 21.54 -4.77 -6.18
C PHE A 1 21.67 -4.73 -7.68
N ASP A 2 20.62 -5.10 -8.42
CA ASP A 2 20.56 -4.93 -9.87
C ASP A 2 19.66 -3.73 -10.17
N ALA A 3 20.26 -2.64 -10.65
CA ALA A 3 19.53 -1.39 -10.91
C ALA A 3 18.51 -1.52 -12.05
N THR A 4 18.70 -2.49 -12.95
CA THR A 4 17.82 -2.66 -14.13
C THR A 4 16.45 -3.25 -13.76
N GLN A 5 16.33 -3.82 -12.56
CA GLN A 5 15.10 -4.40 -12.04
C GLN A 5 14.43 -3.52 -10.96
N ALA A 6 14.94 -2.31 -10.72
CA ALA A 6 14.41 -1.42 -9.70
C ALA A 6 13.01 -0.89 -10.06
N PHE A 7 12.13 -0.83 -9.07
CA PHE A 7 10.84 -0.13 -9.20
C PHE A 7 11.07 1.38 -9.26
N VAL A 8 10.46 2.05 -10.24
CA VAL A 8 10.47 3.51 -10.38
C VAL A 8 9.03 4.00 -10.34
N GLY A 9 8.68 4.72 -9.27
CA GLY A 9 7.33 5.27 -9.07
C GLY A 9 7.02 5.47 -7.59
N ASP A 10 5.76 5.78 -7.30
CA ASP A 10 5.24 5.90 -5.94
C ASP A 10 4.55 4.62 -5.50
N MET A 11 4.63 4.31 -4.20
CA MET A 11 3.96 3.16 -3.59
C MET A 11 3.30 3.59 -2.27
N ALA A 12 2.05 3.17 -2.08
CA ALA A 12 1.29 3.39 -0.85
C ALA A 12 0.34 2.21 -0.60
N ASN A 13 -0.11 2.06 0.65
CA ASN A 13 -1.13 1.07 1.04
C ASN A 13 -0.80 -0.39 0.67
N PHE A 14 0.49 -0.77 0.67
CA PHE A 14 0.90 -2.14 0.36
C PHE A 14 0.59 -3.09 1.52
N ASN A 15 -0.25 -4.09 1.29
CA ASN A 15 -0.74 -5.02 2.29
C ASN A 15 -0.66 -6.47 1.77
N ILE A 16 -0.46 -7.44 2.66
CA ILE A 16 -0.38 -8.87 2.32
C ILE A 16 -1.31 -9.68 3.25
N TRP A 17 -1.99 -10.66 2.66
CA TRP A 17 -2.85 -11.63 3.34
C TRP A 17 -2.39 -13.06 3.07
N ASP A 18 -2.55 -13.95 4.04
CA ASP A 18 -2.33 -15.40 3.91
C ASP A 18 -3.58 -16.16 3.41
N ARG A 19 -4.62 -15.41 3.03
CA ARG A 19 -5.87 -15.93 2.49
C ARG A 19 -6.25 -15.19 1.21
N LYS A 20 -7.10 -15.82 0.42
CA LYS A 20 -7.72 -15.16 -0.74
C LYS A 20 -8.75 -14.14 -0.26
N LEU A 21 -8.70 -12.94 -0.83
CA LEU A 21 -9.72 -11.93 -0.66
C LEU A 21 -10.89 -12.19 -1.60
N SER A 22 -12.10 -11.93 -1.12
CA SER A 22 -13.31 -11.86 -1.93
C SER A 22 -13.30 -10.60 -2.81
N VAL A 23 -14.12 -10.61 -3.87
CA VAL A 23 -14.30 -9.44 -4.74
C VAL A 23 -14.78 -8.22 -3.94
N GLY A 24 -15.66 -8.43 -2.94
CA GLY A 24 -16.15 -7.35 -2.07
C GLY A 24 -15.06 -6.73 -1.19
N GLU A 25 -14.14 -7.54 -0.68
CA GLU A 25 -12.98 -7.04 0.09
C GLU A 25 -12.04 -6.23 -0.80
N ILE A 26 -11.73 -6.71 -2.00
CA ILE A 26 -10.90 -5.99 -2.97
C ILE A 26 -11.57 -4.66 -3.37
N TYR A 27 -12.89 -4.67 -3.61
CA TYR A 27 -13.64 -3.47 -3.92
C TYR A 27 -13.57 -2.43 -2.79
N ASN A 28 -13.74 -2.86 -1.54
CA ASN A 28 -13.63 -1.96 -0.39
C ASN A 28 -12.24 -1.31 -0.28
N LEU A 29 -11.18 -2.06 -0.56
CA LEU A 29 -9.80 -1.54 -0.62
C LEU A 29 -9.65 -0.48 -1.73
N ALA A 30 -10.12 -0.77 -2.94
CA ALA A 30 -9.96 0.09 -4.12
C ALA A 30 -10.77 1.39 -4.04
N THR A 31 -11.82 1.42 -3.23
CA THR A 31 -12.74 2.57 -3.10
C THR A 31 -12.56 3.34 -1.79
N CYS A 32 -11.49 3.03 -1.04
CA CYS A 32 -11.20 3.65 0.25
C CYS A 32 -12.38 3.60 1.23
N SER A 33 -13.14 2.50 1.18
CA SER A 33 -14.28 2.28 2.05
C SER A 33 -13.83 2.22 3.52
N SER A 34 -14.66 2.67 4.45
CA SER A 34 -14.43 2.46 5.89
C SER A 34 -14.41 0.98 6.30
N LYS A 35 -14.86 0.09 5.41
CA LYS A 35 -14.78 -1.38 5.56
C LYS A 35 -13.49 -1.99 5.01
N ALA A 36 -12.59 -1.18 4.45
CA ALA A 36 -11.30 -1.64 3.96
C ALA A 36 -10.49 -2.25 5.12
N GLN A 37 -10.09 -3.51 4.95
CA GLN A 37 -9.30 -4.23 5.94
C GLN A 37 -7.80 -4.03 5.69
N VAL A 38 -6.97 -4.22 6.72
CA VAL A 38 -5.51 -4.25 6.60
C VAL A 38 -4.98 -5.70 6.50
N GLY A 39 -3.77 -5.87 5.99
CA GLY A 39 -3.16 -7.18 5.77
C GLY A 39 -2.73 -7.88 7.07
N ASN A 40 -3.11 -9.15 7.25
CA ASN A 40 -2.76 -9.91 8.45
C ASN A 40 -1.34 -10.51 8.41
N VAL A 41 -0.72 -10.61 7.23
CA VAL A 41 0.69 -10.97 7.09
C VAL A 41 1.56 -9.71 7.10
N PHE A 42 1.15 -8.69 6.36
CA PHE A 42 1.80 -7.38 6.36
C PHE A 42 0.77 -6.27 6.23
N SER A 43 0.84 -5.30 7.14
CA SER A 43 0.02 -4.09 7.14
C SER A 43 0.90 -2.86 6.91
N TRP A 44 0.54 -2.01 5.96
CA TRP A 44 1.28 -0.76 5.69
C TRP A 44 1.15 0.22 6.85
N LEU A 45 2.20 0.33 7.65
CA LEU A 45 2.36 1.33 8.72
C LEU A 45 3.71 2.01 8.59
N GLU A 46 3.84 3.25 9.04
CA GLU A 46 5.12 3.98 8.95
C GLU A 46 6.25 3.25 9.67
N THR A 47 5.94 2.59 10.79
CA THR A 47 6.86 1.79 11.61
C THR A 47 7.12 0.39 11.06
N SER A 48 6.38 -0.05 10.04
CA SER A 48 6.58 -1.37 9.41
C SER A 48 7.67 -1.37 8.34
N ILE A 49 8.29 -0.21 8.06
CA ILE A 49 9.18 0.01 6.91
C ILE A 49 10.42 0.81 7.33
N GLU A 50 11.59 0.22 7.04
CA GLU A 50 12.86 0.92 7.06
C GLU A 50 13.24 1.37 5.64
N ILE A 51 13.83 2.56 5.53
CA ILE A 51 14.20 3.16 4.24
C ILE A 51 15.72 3.19 4.09
N TYR A 52 16.17 2.76 2.92
CA TYR A 52 17.57 2.75 2.52
C TYR A 52 17.72 3.33 1.11
N GLY A 53 18.92 3.81 0.76
CA GLY A 53 19.25 4.17 -0.61
C GLY A 53 18.60 5.45 -1.15
N GLY A 54 18.10 6.33 -0.27
CA GLY A 54 17.59 7.65 -0.65
C GLY A 54 16.14 7.69 -1.15
N ALA A 55 15.37 6.60 -0.96
CA ALA A 55 13.93 6.68 -1.13
C ALA A 55 13.29 7.67 -0.14
N SER A 56 12.20 8.28 -0.53
CA SER A 56 11.58 9.40 0.17
C SER A 56 10.14 9.07 0.58
N LYS A 57 9.67 9.68 1.68
CA LYS A 57 8.32 9.51 2.23
C LYS A 57 7.55 10.82 2.14
N TRP A 58 6.26 10.71 1.84
CA TRP A 58 5.31 11.82 1.82
C TRP A 58 3.95 11.35 2.33
N THR A 59 3.08 12.30 2.68
CA THR A 59 1.69 11.99 2.99
C THR A 59 0.96 11.57 1.72
N PHE A 60 0.11 10.55 1.85
CA PHE A 60 -0.76 10.07 0.79
C PHE A 60 -2.18 9.91 1.33
N GLU A 61 -3.15 10.48 0.62
CA GLU A 61 -4.56 10.35 0.94
C GLU A 61 -5.26 9.61 -0.20
N ALA A 62 -5.59 8.35 0.05
CA ALA A 62 -6.25 7.51 -0.95
C ALA A 62 -7.64 8.04 -1.26
N CYS A 63 -8.05 7.99 -2.54
CA CYS A 63 -9.34 8.48 -3.03
C CYS A 63 -9.60 9.98 -2.78
N ARG A 64 -8.57 10.77 -2.52
CA ARG A 64 -8.69 12.23 -2.45
C ARG A 64 -9.30 12.74 -3.76
N GLN A 65 -10.39 13.51 -3.67
CA GLN A 65 -10.94 14.21 -4.81
C GLN A 65 -9.98 15.33 -5.21
N LEU A 66 -9.58 15.33 -6.48
CA LEU A 66 -8.92 16.49 -7.09
C LEU A 66 -10.03 17.47 -7.45
N ASN A 67 -10.01 18.64 -6.81
CA ASN A 67 -10.89 19.76 -7.14
C ASN A 67 -10.59 20.31 -8.53
#